data_AF-A0A6P9AUR1-F1
#
_entry.id   AF-A0A6P9AUR1-F1
#
_cell.length_a   1.000
_cell.length_b   1.000
_cell.length_c   1.000
_cell.angle_alpha   90.00
_cell.angle_beta   90.00
_cell.angle_gamma   90.00
#
_symmetry.space_group_name_H-M   'P 1'
#
loop_
_entity.id
_entity.type
_entity.pdbx_description
1 polymer ?
#
loop_
_entity_poly.entity_id
_entity_poly.type
_entity_poly.pdbx_seq_one_letter_code
_entity_poly.pdbx_strand_id
1 'polypeptide(L)' 'MNSILQCLSNTKELRDYCLQSQYVRDLNNNSRMQMSLMTEFAKLIQALWTSSPNESVSPSEFKMQIQRYAPRFVGYK' A
#
# COMPACT_ATOMS: atom_id res chain seq x y z
N MET A 1 0.95 10.20 6.83
CA MET A 1 0.79 8.97 6.02
C MET A 1 -0.41 9.07 5.08
N ASN A 2 -1.62 9.29 5.59
CA ASN A 2 -2.86 9.25 4.78
C ASN A 2 -2.87 10.19 3.57
N SER A 3 -2.37 11.42 3.69
CA SER A 3 -2.29 12.36 2.56
C SER A 3 -1.49 11.78 1.39
N ILE A 4 -0.30 11.24 1.66
CA ILE A 4 0.55 10.61 0.63
C ILE A 4 -0.13 9.36 0.05
N LEU A 5 -0.78 8.53 0.89
CA LEU A 5 -1.52 7.37 0.41
C LEU A 5 -2.65 7.76 -0.56
N GLN A 6 -3.36 8.85 -0.27
CA GLN A 6 -4.39 9.37 -1.17
C GLN A 6 -3.79 9.93 -2.46
N CYS A 7 -2.68 10.67 -2.41
CA CYS A 7 -1.98 11.13 -3.61
C CYS A 7 -1.51 9.96 -4.50
N LEU A 8 -0.92 8.93 -3.90
CA LEU A 8 -0.45 7.74 -4.61
C LEU A 8 -1.61 6.91 -5.18
N SER A 9 -2.70 6.76 -4.42
CA SER A 9 -3.94 6.11 -4.86
C SER A 9 -4.53 6.78 -6.12
N ASN A 10 -4.40 8.10 -6.23
CA ASN A 10 -4.87 8.87 -7.38
C ASN A 10 -3.84 8.98 -8.52
N THR A 11 -2.66 8.38 -8.37
CA THR A 11 -1.68 8.27 -9.47
C THR A 11 -2.07 7.10 -10.37
N LYS A 12 -2.65 7.41 -11.54
CA LYS A 12 -3.28 6.43 -12.43
C LYS A 12 -2.43 5.18 -12.71
N GLU A 13 -1.18 5.34 -13.12
CA GLU A 13 -0.32 4.22 -13.49
C GLU A 13 -0.03 3.31 -12.30
N LEU A 14 0.29 3.89 -11.14
CA LEU A 14 0.55 3.16 -9.91
C LEU A 14 -0.70 2.42 -9.42
N ARG A 15 -1.86 3.08 -9.48
CA ARG A 15 -3.15 2.47 -9.14
C ARG A 15 -3.43 1.28 -10.05
N ASP A 16 -3.37 1.47 -11.36
CA ASP A 16 -3.71 0.43 -12.34
C ASP A 16 -2.74 -0.76 -12.19
N TYR A 17 -1.46 -0.52 -11.91
CA TYR A 17 -0.45 -1.52 -11.56
C TYR A 17 -0.82 -2.35 -10.31
N CYS A 18 -1.32 -1.71 -9.25
CA CYS A 18 -1.81 -2.39 -8.04
C CYS A 18 -3.11 -3.15 -8.29
N LEU A 19 -4.08 -2.58 -9.00
CA LEU A 19 -5.38 -3.20 -9.28
C LEU A 19 -5.25 -4.44 -10.17
N GLN A 20 -4.33 -4.41 -11.14
CA GLN A 20 -4.08 -5.52 -12.05
C GLN A 20 -3.11 -6.56 -11.47
N SER A 21 -2.66 -6.40 -10.23
CA SER A 21 -1.69 -7.29 -9.56
C SER A 21 -0.40 -7.49 -10.34
N GLN A 22 0.02 -6.50 -11.15
CA GLN A 22 1.24 -6.58 -11.95
C GLN A 22 2.50 -6.70 -11.06
N TYR A 23 2.45 -6.09 -9.87
CA TYR A 23 3.50 -6.13 -8.86
C TYR A 23 3.95 -7.53 -8.43
N VAL A 24 3.09 -8.54 -8.55
CA VAL A 24 3.41 -9.92 -8.17
C VAL A 24 4.55 -10.46 -9.02
N ARG A 25 4.57 -10.12 -10.32
CA ARG A 25 5.60 -10.60 -11.26
C ARG A 25 6.95 -9.95 -11.01
N ASP A 26 6.94 -8.66 -10.66
CA ASP A 26 8.15 -7.85 -10.50
C ASP A 26 8.85 -8.12 -9.15
N LEU A 27 8.11 -8.64 -8.17
CA LEU A 27 8.65 -8.93 -6.84
C LEU A 27 9.43 -10.25 -6.72
N ASN A 28 9.50 -11.07 -7.77
CA ASN A 28 10.08 -12.42 -7.72
C ASN A 28 11.55 -12.49 -7.22
N ASN A 29 12.33 -11.42 -7.39
CA ASN A 29 13.73 -11.36 -6.95
C ASN A 29 13.98 -10.37 -5.79
N ASN A 30 12.92 -9.88 -5.15
CA ASN A 30 13.04 -8.89 -4.08
C ASN A 30 13.16 -9.54 -2.69
N SER A 31 13.64 -8.76 -1.71
CA SER A 31 13.67 -9.23 -0.32
C SER A 31 12.26 -9.49 0.21
N ARG A 32 12.11 -10.46 1.13
CA ARG A 32 10.82 -10.75 1.80
C ARG A 32 10.19 -9.48 2.40
N MET A 33 11.01 -8.56 2.91
CA MET A 33 10.54 -7.31 3.51
C MET A 33 9.92 -6.36 2.47
N GLN A 34 10.56 -6.17 1.31
CA GLN A 34 10.01 -5.37 0.20
C GLN A 34 8.72 -5.99 -0.34
N MET A 35 8.68 -7.32 -0.45
CA MET A 35 7.50 -8.05 -0.92
C MET A 35 6.31 -7.86 0.02
N SER A 36 6.51 -7.97 1.34
CA SER A 36 5.45 -7.72 2.33
C SER A 36 4.96 -6.27 2.31
N LEU A 37 5.88 -5.30 2.19
CA LEU A 37 5.52 -3.88 2.12
C LEU A 37 4.67 -3.58 0.88
N MET A 38 5.12 -4.03 -0.30
CA MET A 38 4.41 -3.79 -1.56
C MET A 38 3.07 -4.52 -1.59
N THR A 39 2.99 -5.73 -1.04
CA THR A 39 1.73 -6.49 -0.94
C THR A 39 0.69 -5.74 -0.11
N GLU A 40 1.04 -5.25 1.08
CA GLU A 40 0.10 -4.52 1.91
C GLU A 40 -0.24 -3.14 1.34
N PHE A 41 0.69 -2.50 0.63
CA PHE A 41 0.39 -1.28 -0.12
C PHE A 41 -0.65 -1.54 -1.22
N ALA A 42 -0.44 -2.57 -2.04
CA ALA A 42 -1.36 -2.91 -3.13
C ALA A 42 -2.76 -3.29 -2.63
N LYS A 43 -2.85 -4.07 -1.54
CA LYS A 43 -4.14 -4.38 -0.89
C LYS A 43 -4.88 -3.12 -0.42
N LEU A 44 -4.15 -2.17 0.16
CA LEU A 44 -4.73 -0.90 0.58
C LEU A 44 -5.27 -0.08 -0.60
N ILE A 45 -4.51 -0.01 -1.71
CA ILE A 45 -4.99 0.65 -2.93
C ILE A 45 -6.23 -0.06 -3.49
N GLN A 46 -6.22 -1.39 -3.55
CA GLN A 46 -7.38 -2.17 -4.00
C GLN A 46 -8.61 -1.87 -3.14
N ALA A 47 -8.49 -1.92 -1.81
CA ALA A 47 -9.58 -1.60 -0.90
C ALA A 47 -10.13 -0.19 -1.11
N LEU A 48 -9.28 0.82 -1.28
CA LEU A 48 -9.71 2.20 -1.55
C LEU A 48 -10.54 2.34 -2.83
N TRP A 49 -10.30 1.51 -3.84
CA TRP A 49 -10.98 1.57 -5.14
C TRP A 49 -12.11 0.56 -5.31
N THR A 50 -12.27 -0.39 -4.38
CA THR A 50 -13.37 -1.37 -4.35
C THR A 50 -14.40 -1.09 -3.25
N SER A 51 -14.05 -0.28 -2.25
CA SER A 51 -14.95 0.11 -1.17
C SER A 51 -16.12 0.96 -1.66
N SER A 52 -17.21 0.95 -0.89
CA SER A 52 -18.40 1.73 -1.23
C SER A 52 -18.12 3.24 -1.09
N PRO A 53 -18.83 4.10 -1.85
CA PRO A 53 -18.77 5.54 -1.64
C PRO A 53 -19.05 5.88 -0.16
N ASN A 54 -18.23 6.77 0.42
CA ASN A 54 -18.27 7.21 1.82
C ASN A 54 -17.79 6.18 2.87
N GLU A 55 -17.21 5.05 2.45
CA GLU A 55 -16.57 4.11 3.36
C GLU A 55 -15.11 4.49 3.67
N SER A 56 -14.73 4.43 4.94
CA SER A 56 -13.35 4.66 5.36
C SER A 56 -12.55 3.36 5.38
N VAL A 57 -11.41 3.33 4.70
CA VAL A 57 -10.49 2.18 4.71
C VAL A 57 -9.36 2.42 5.71
N SER A 58 -9.10 1.43 6.58
CA SER A 58 -8.03 1.49 7.56
C SER A 58 -6.66 1.11 6.96
N PRO A 59 -5.60 1.92 7.13
CA PRO A 59 -4.26 1.60 6.64
C PRO A 59 -3.40 0.81 7.66
N SER A 60 -4.00 0.20 8.70
CA SER A 60 -3.25 -0.40 9.82
C SER A 60 -2.22 -1.46 9.40
N GLU A 61 -2.57 -2.36 8.47
CA GLU A 61 -1.64 -3.40 8.00
C GLU A 61 -0.46 -2.81 7.23
N PHE A 62 -0.73 -1.84 6.34
CA PHE A 62 0.33 -1.10 5.66
C PHE A 62 1.21 -0.33 6.65
N LYS A 63 0.61 0.32 7.67
CA LYS A 63 1.33 1.02 8.73
C LYS A 63 2.29 0.07 9.46
N MET A 64 1.87 -1.15 9.76
CA MET A 64 2.73 -2.15 10.38
C MET A 64 3.94 -2.49 9.49
N GLN A 65 3.73 -2.70 8.18
CA GLN A 65 4.84 -3.05 7.28
C GLN A 65 5.82 -1.89 7.06
N ILE A 66 5.33 -0.67 6.86
CA ILE A 66 6.21 0.50 6.63
C ILE A 66 7.03 0.83 7.87
N GLN A 67 6.51 0.57 9.07
CA GLN A 67 7.24 0.71 10.34
C GLN A 67 8.38 -0.30 10.48
N ARG A 68 8.17 -1.55 10.03
CA ARG A 68 9.23 -2.57 9.99
C ARG A 68 10.30 -2.23 8.96
N TYR A 69 9.89 -1.71 7.80
CA TYR A 69 10.80 -1.31 6.73
C TYR A 69 11.61 -0.06 7.10
N ALA A 70 10.97 0.93 7.71
CA ALA A 70 11.57 2.19 8.09
C ALA A 70 11.12 2.59 9.51
N PRO A 71 11.91 2.23 10.54
CA PRO A 71 11.57 2.46 11.95
C PRO A 71 11.27 3.92 12.32
N ARG A 72 11.68 4.89 11.50
CA ARG A 72 11.33 6.31 11.66
C ARG A 72 9.82 6.58 11.63
N PHE A 73 9.02 5.67 11.08
CA PHE A 73 7.56 5.76 11.07
C PHE A 73 6.92 5.09 12.29
N VAL A 74 7.70 4.54 13.23
CA VAL A 74 7.20 3.94 14.47
C VAL A 74 6.62 5.05 15.36
N GLY A 75 5.43 4.80 15.90
CA GLY A 75 4.70 5.73 16.75
C GLY A 75 3.52 6.42 16.05
N TYR A 76 3.08 7.51 16.65
CA TYR A 76 1.92 8.32 16.21
C TYR A 76 2.27 9.81 16.08
N LYS A 77 3.57 10.14 16.10
CA LYS A 77 4.07 11.50 15.91
C LYS A 77 4.65 11.67 14.51
#